data_AF-A0A1K1VNX4-F1
#
_entry.id   AF-A0A1K1VNX4-F1
#
_cell.length_a   1.000
_cell.length_b   1.000
_cell.length_c   1.000
_cell.angle_alpha   90.00
_cell.angle_beta   90.00
_cell.angle_gamma   90.00
#
_symmetry.space_group_name_H-M   'P 1'
#
loop_
_entity.id
_entity.type
_entity.pdbx_description
1 polymer ?
#
loop_
_entity_poly.entity_id
_entity_poly.type
_entity_poly.pdbx_seq_one_letter_code
_entity_poly.pdbx_strand_id
1 'polypeptide(L)'
;MHQGTDREVHEDPFEAPLLGAIPRQNRTGGPAAPPPAVRRARRWLRLLPTPTGTPFTFGYLLVLVATSLFMEYADPGTVAAVLRESSTDVAHLGETPLLVLAASALWVVGGLTSPYVFAFAFVLTALERRIGGWRTAAVFVLGHVVATLATEIPVGLSVVAGHLPESSLHRLDYGISFGLMASVGALTGLFTPLLRVLVLGGVGLMLARDLVDLNNPLANWGHPLALLLGVACWPLLRRAGEAGGAVVRGVAPSRRAPRGAGGRSGSETPGTAVSRGTLP
;
A
#
# COMPACT_ATOMS: atom_id res chain seq x y z
N MET A 1 48.96 -94.97 32.74
CA MET A 1 47.62 -94.67 33.29
C MET A 1 47.72 -93.27 33.88
N HIS A 2 47.38 -92.25 33.10
CA HIS A 2 47.62 -90.83 33.41
C HIS A 2 46.36 -90.21 34.03
N GLN A 3 46.49 -89.60 35.20
CA GLN A 3 45.49 -88.71 35.82
C GLN A 3 45.82 -87.27 35.43
N GLY A 4 44.90 -86.62 34.71
CA GLY A 4 44.90 -85.18 34.45
C GLY A 4 43.73 -84.53 35.18
N THR A 5 44.01 -83.51 35.96
CA THR A 5 43.06 -82.67 36.68
C THR A 5 42.59 -81.54 35.78
N ASP A 6 41.31 -81.53 35.38
CA ASP A 6 40.69 -80.43 34.65
C ASP A 6 40.21 -79.34 35.63
N ARG A 7 40.64 -78.11 35.35
CA ARG A 7 40.21 -76.87 36.00
C ARG A 7 38.93 -76.38 35.35
N GLU A 8 37.92 -76.07 36.17
CA GLU A 8 36.71 -75.37 35.76
C GLU A 8 37.04 -73.92 35.35
N VAL A 9 36.63 -73.52 34.15
CA VAL A 9 36.62 -72.13 33.68
C VAL A 9 35.17 -71.66 33.71
N HIS A 10 34.94 -70.62 34.52
CA HIS A 10 33.68 -69.91 34.69
C HIS A 10 33.48 -68.97 33.49
N GLU A 11 32.47 -69.24 32.67
CA GLU A 11 32.09 -68.41 31.51
C GLU A 11 31.05 -67.37 31.97
N ASP A 12 31.48 -66.12 32.14
CA ASP A 12 30.61 -64.95 32.36
C ASP A 12 29.93 -64.55 31.04
N PRO A 13 28.59 -64.37 30.99
CA PRO A 13 27.92 -63.87 29.79
C PRO A 13 28.15 -62.37 29.57
N PHE A 14 28.63 -62.07 28.36
CA PHE A 14 28.87 -60.76 27.77
C PHE A 14 27.62 -59.84 27.83
N GLU A 15 27.64 -58.80 28.67
CA GLU A 15 26.63 -57.73 28.66
C GLU A 15 26.84 -56.80 27.44
N ALA A 16 25.87 -56.76 26.52
CA ALA A 16 25.81 -55.78 25.44
C ALA A 16 25.13 -54.48 25.92
N PRO A 17 25.75 -53.30 25.76
CA PRO A 17 25.17 -52.03 26.19
C PRO A 17 24.32 -51.36 25.08
N LEU A 18 23.37 -50.52 25.51
CA LEU A 18 22.69 -49.43 24.76
C LEU A 18 21.56 -49.77 23.77
N LEU A 19 20.32 -49.77 24.28
CA LEU A 19 19.12 -49.35 23.52
C LEU A 19 18.11 -48.58 24.41
N GLY A 20 18.62 -47.78 25.34
CA GLY A 20 17.84 -47.00 26.32
C GLY A 20 17.54 -45.55 25.95
N ALA A 21 17.49 -45.19 24.65
CA ALA A 21 17.24 -43.82 24.21
C ALA A 21 16.31 -43.76 22.99
N ILE A 22 15.05 -44.14 23.17
CA ILE A 22 13.98 -43.76 22.24
C ILE A 22 13.25 -42.56 22.86
N PRO A 23 13.37 -41.34 22.30
CA PRO A 23 12.56 -40.22 22.76
C PRO A 23 11.08 -40.53 22.47
N ARG A 24 10.28 -40.66 23.51
CA ARG A 24 8.81 -40.67 23.40
C ARG A 24 8.38 -39.32 22.81
N GLN A 25 8.10 -39.29 21.52
CA GLN A 25 7.48 -38.14 20.87
C GLN A 25 6.08 -37.95 21.47
N ASN A 26 5.98 -37.04 22.44
CA ASN A 26 4.71 -36.56 22.95
C ASN A 26 4.01 -35.77 21.83
N ARG A 27 3.14 -36.43 21.06
CA ARG A 27 2.21 -35.75 20.15
C ARG A 27 1.19 -35.01 20.99
N THR A 28 1.49 -33.76 21.33
CA THR A 28 0.46 -32.80 21.71
C THR A 28 -0.44 -32.60 20.50
N GLY A 29 -1.59 -33.27 20.49
CA GLY A 29 -2.70 -33.01 19.56
C GLY A 29 -3.27 -31.62 19.82
N GLY A 30 -2.60 -30.59 19.32
CA GLY A 30 -3.22 -29.29 19.10
C GLY A 30 -4.26 -29.41 17.98
N PRO A 31 -5.33 -28.59 18.00
CA PRO A 31 -6.39 -28.67 17.00
C PRO A 31 -5.78 -28.63 15.60
N ALA A 32 -6.13 -29.63 14.79
CA ALA A 32 -5.61 -29.84 13.45
C ALA A 32 -5.69 -28.53 12.65
N ALA A 33 -4.56 -28.13 12.05
CA ALA A 33 -4.52 -26.96 11.19
C ALA A 33 -5.61 -27.10 10.12
N PRO A 34 -6.48 -26.10 9.93
CA PRO A 34 -7.61 -26.22 9.02
C PRO A 34 -7.12 -26.54 7.60
N PRO A 35 -7.90 -27.32 6.82
CA PRO A 35 -7.48 -27.80 5.51
C PRO A 35 -7.13 -26.63 4.57
N PRO A 36 -6.24 -26.84 3.59
CA PRO A 36 -5.70 -25.78 2.74
C PRO A 36 -6.77 -24.95 2.01
N ALA A 37 -7.94 -25.53 1.73
CA ALA A 37 -9.08 -24.84 1.14
C ALA A 37 -9.65 -23.73 2.06
N VAL A 38 -9.79 -24.01 3.37
CA VAL A 38 -10.29 -23.05 4.36
C VAL A 38 -9.29 -21.91 4.56
N ARG A 39 -7.98 -22.19 4.54
CA ARG A 39 -6.93 -21.16 4.57
C ARG A 39 -6.93 -20.27 3.32
N ARG A 40 -7.16 -20.85 2.13
CA ARG A 40 -7.27 -20.12 0.87
C ARG A 40 -8.52 -19.22 0.85
N ALA A 41 -9.69 -19.74 1.22
CA ALA A 41 -10.93 -18.98 1.34
C ALA A 41 -10.79 -17.78 2.31
N ARG A 42 -10.15 -17.99 3.47
CA ARG A 42 -9.82 -16.90 4.41
C ARG A 42 -8.86 -15.85 3.84
N ARG A 43 -8.08 -16.19 2.82
CA ARG A 43 -7.16 -15.27 2.12
C ARG A 43 -7.90 -14.37 1.13
N TRP A 44 -8.92 -14.90 0.45
CA TRP A 44 -9.82 -14.11 -0.41
C TRP A 44 -10.73 -13.19 0.39
N LEU A 45 -11.20 -13.63 1.56
CA LEU A 45 -11.91 -12.77 2.51
C LEU A 45 -11.04 -11.60 3.01
N ARG A 46 -9.72 -11.81 3.08
CA ARG A 46 -8.73 -10.75 3.27
C ARG A 46 -8.43 -9.98 1.99
N LEU A 47 -9.25 -10.01 0.94
CA LEU A 47 -9.19 -9.05 -0.18
C LEU A 47 -10.41 -8.12 -0.16
N LEU A 48 -11.43 -8.45 0.62
CA LEU A 48 -12.55 -7.56 0.86
C LEU A 48 -12.14 -6.42 1.79
N PRO A 49 -12.62 -5.20 1.53
CA PRO A 49 -12.46 -4.09 2.45
C PRO A 49 -13.26 -4.35 3.72
N THR A 50 -12.69 -3.98 4.88
CA THR A 50 -13.36 -4.09 6.18
C THR A 50 -13.27 -2.78 6.93
N PRO A 51 -14.24 -2.45 7.80
CA PRO A 51 -14.28 -1.16 8.50
C PRO A 51 -13.06 -0.93 9.40
N THR A 52 -12.45 -2.00 9.93
CA THR A 52 -11.27 -1.91 10.81
C THR A 52 -9.94 -2.13 10.09
N GLY A 53 -9.94 -2.87 8.99
CA GLY A 53 -8.72 -3.21 8.25
C GLY A 53 -8.39 -2.24 7.13
N THR A 54 -9.41 -1.63 6.52
CA THR A 54 -9.32 -0.65 5.44
C THR A 54 -10.46 0.36 5.55
N PRO A 55 -10.49 1.17 6.63
CA PRO A 55 -11.58 2.11 6.90
C PRO A 55 -11.84 3.09 5.77
N PHE A 56 -10.78 3.60 5.10
CA PHE A 56 -10.94 4.55 4.00
C PHE A 56 -11.65 3.90 2.82
N THR A 57 -11.14 2.77 2.34
CA THR A 57 -11.71 2.05 1.19
C THR A 57 -13.13 1.57 1.50
N PHE A 58 -13.36 1.07 2.71
CA PHE A 58 -14.68 0.60 3.13
C PHE A 58 -15.71 1.73 3.17
N GLY A 59 -15.37 2.86 3.81
CA GLY A 59 -16.25 4.04 3.85
C GLY A 59 -16.53 4.59 2.47
N TYR A 60 -15.50 4.68 1.62
CA TYR A 60 -15.64 5.17 0.25
C TYR A 60 -16.55 4.26 -0.59
N LEU A 61 -16.40 2.95 -0.50
CA LEU A 61 -17.29 2.03 -1.20
C LEU A 61 -18.74 2.13 -0.73
N LEU A 62 -18.99 2.39 0.56
CA LEU A 62 -20.33 2.63 1.05
C LEU A 62 -20.95 3.90 0.43
N VAL A 63 -20.14 4.95 0.24
CA VAL A 63 -20.56 6.15 -0.51
C VAL A 63 -20.86 5.79 -1.96
N LEU A 64 -19.99 5.04 -2.65
CA LEU A 64 -20.22 4.64 -4.04
C LEU A 64 -21.48 3.77 -4.21
N VAL A 65 -21.77 2.91 -3.23
CA VAL A 65 -23.02 2.14 -3.20
C VAL A 65 -24.20 3.08 -3.04
N ALA A 66 -24.16 4.01 -2.08
CA ALA A 66 -25.25 4.96 -1.88
C ALA A 66 -25.50 5.83 -3.12
N THR A 67 -24.46 6.39 -3.73
CA THR A 67 -24.58 7.23 -4.94
C THR A 67 -25.02 6.42 -6.16
N SER A 68 -24.60 5.16 -6.27
CA SER A 68 -25.06 4.28 -7.36
C SER A 68 -26.51 3.85 -7.20
N LEU A 69 -26.96 3.54 -5.98
CA LEU A 69 -28.38 3.27 -5.70
C LEU A 69 -29.23 4.51 -5.97
N PHE A 70 -28.71 5.70 -5.65
CA PHE A 70 -29.36 6.96 -6.01
C PHE A 70 -29.50 7.09 -7.53
N MET A 71 -28.45 6.83 -8.32
CA MET A 71 -28.53 6.86 -9.79
C MET A 71 -29.53 5.84 -10.36
N GLU A 72 -29.67 4.68 -9.73
CA GLU A 72 -30.56 3.60 -10.18
C GLU A 72 -32.04 3.88 -9.88
N TYR A 73 -32.33 4.47 -8.71
CA TYR A 73 -33.70 4.55 -8.19
C TYR A 73 -34.29 5.96 -8.12
N ALA A 74 -33.49 7.03 -8.24
CA ALA A 74 -34.02 8.39 -8.26
C ALA A 74 -34.61 8.76 -9.63
N ASP A 75 -35.38 9.84 -9.67
CA ASP A 75 -35.92 10.39 -10.91
C ASP A 75 -34.78 10.77 -11.89
N PRO A 76 -34.82 10.35 -13.17
CA PRO A 76 -33.75 10.60 -14.13
C PRO A 76 -33.41 12.09 -14.33
N GLY A 77 -34.41 12.98 -14.25
CA GLY A 77 -34.20 14.43 -14.35
C GLY A 77 -33.41 14.96 -13.15
N THR A 78 -33.73 14.46 -11.96
CA THR A 78 -33.01 14.77 -10.73
C THR A 78 -31.57 14.25 -10.77
N VAL A 79 -31.36 13.01 -11.21
CA VAL A 79 -30.01 12.43 -11.38
C VAL A 79 -29.18 13.27 -12.35
N ALA A 80 -29.75 13.62 -13.50
CA ALA A 80 -29.06 14.44 -14.50
C ALA A 80 -28.71 15.84 -13.97
N ALA A 81 -29.58 16.45 -13.17
CA ALA A 81 -29.30 17.75 -12.54
C ALA A 81 -28.18 17.64 -11.49
N VAL A 82 -28.24 16.63 -10.62
CA VAL A 82 -27.23 16.42 -9.57
C VAL A 82 -25.86 16.08 -10.17
N LEU A 83 -25.80 15.24 -11.20
CA LEU A 83 -24.54 14.92 -11.89
C LEU A 83 -23.95 16.13 -12.61
N ARG A 84 -24.80 17.02 -13.13
CA ARG A 84 -24.35 18.27 -13.76
C ARG A 84 -23.74 19.21 -12.74
N GLU A 85 -24.38 19.38 -11.59
CA GLU A 85 -23.87 20.21 -10.49
C GLU A 85 -22.61 19.62 -9.83
N SER A 86 -22.46 18.30 -9.89
CA SER A 86 -21.29 17.58 -9.35
C SER A 86 -20.13 17.48 -10.32
N SER A 87 -20.30 17.94 -11.57
CA SER A 87 -19.30 17.82 -12.63
C SER A 87 -18.18 18.84 -12.44
N THR A 88 -16.92 18.42 -12.54
CA THR A 88 -15.76 19.34 -12.56
C THR A 88 -15.60 20.08 -13.88
N ASP A 89 -16.71 20.44 -14.51
CA ASP A 89 -16.69 21.21 -15.74
C ASP A 89 -16.12 22.62 -15.48
N VAL A 90 -15.59 23.25 -16.52
CA VAL A 90 -14.84 24.50 -16.40
C VAL A 90 -15.64 25.62 -15.71
N ALA A 91 -16.96 25.66 -15.91
CA ALA A 91 -17.83 26.66 -15.28
C ALA A 91 -17.92 26.44 -13.75
N HIS A 92 -18.23 25.22 -13.31
CA HIS A 92 -18.36 24.91 -11.89
C HIS A 92 -17.00 24.92 -11.17
N LEU A 93 -15.92 24.52 -11.85
CA LEU A 93 -14.55 24.56 -11.33
C LEU A 93 -14.08 26.00 -11.05
N GLY A 94 -14.56 26.98 -11.84
CA GLY A 94 -14.29 28.40 -11.65
C GLY A 94 -14.99 29.02 -10.45
N GLU A 95 -16.16 28.48 -10.07
CA GLU A 95 -17.01 29.05 -9.01
C GLU A 95 -16.82 28.37 -7.65
N THR A 96 -16.85 27.03 -7.59
CA THR A 96 -16.78 26.27 -6.32
C THR A 96 -15.80 25.10 -6.37
N PRO A 97 -14.51 25.36 -6.67
CA PRO A 97 -13.52 24.33 -7.05
C PRO A 97 -13.39 23.17 -6.05
N LEU A 98 -13.32 23.47 -4.75
CA LEU A 98 -13.11 22.45 -3.72
C LEU A 98 -14.31 21.51 -3.56
N LEU A 99 -15.53 22.05 -3.65
CA LEU A 99 -16.77 21.28 -3.49
C LEU A 99 -16.98 20.37 -4.69
N VAL A 100 -16.77 20.89 -5.89
CA VAL A 100 -17.00 20.18 -7.14
C VAL A 100 -15.95 19.09 -7.35
N LEU A 101 -14.68 19.33 -7.01
CA LEU A 101 -13.62 18.31 -6.99
C LEU A 101 -13.93 17.15 -6.03
N ALA A 102 -14.50 17.47 -4.86
CA ALA A 102 -14.92 16.46 -3.90
C ALA A 102 -16.16 15.70 -4.40
N ALA A 103 -17.17 16.43 -4.91
CA ALA A 103 -18.41 15.87 -5.42
C ALA A 103 -18.20 14.97 -6.62
N SER A 104 -17.34 15.36 -7.57
CA SER A 104 -17.04 14.58 -8.78
C SER A 104 -16.41 13.23 -8.48
N ALA A 105 -15.65 13.14 -7.37
CA ALA A 105 -15.08 11.88 -6.91
C ALA A 105 -16.14 10.90 -6.38
N LEU A 106 -17.34 11.36 -5.99
CA LEU A 106 -18.35 10.49 -5.34
C LEU A 106 -19.14 9.62 -6.32
N TRP A 107 -18.92 9.79 -7.62
CA TRP A 107 -19.69 9.16 -8.67
C TRP A 107 -18.89 8.11 -9.42
N VAL A 108 -19.58 7.10 -9.95
CA VAL A 108 -19.00 6.05 -10.79
C VAL A 108 -19.78 5.99 -12.09
N VAL A 109 -19.06 6.15 -13.21
CA VAL A 109 -19.64 5.95 -14.53
C VAL A 109 -19.99 4.46 -14.70
N GLY A 110 -21.25 4.19 -15.08
CA GLY A 110 -21.77 2.83 -15.28
C GLY A 110 -22.27 2.12 -14.02
N GLY A 111 -22.39 2.82 -12.89
CA GLY A 111 -23.00 2.30 -11.65
C GLY A 111 -22.22 1.15 -10.98
N LEU A 112 -22.90 0.36 -10.13
CA LEU A 112 -22.25 -0.67 -9.30
C LEU A 112 -21.61 -1.81 -10.07
N THR A 113 -22.10 -2.11 -11.27
CA THR A 113 -21.57 -3.18 -12.13
C THR A 113 -20.34 -2.73 -12.93
N SER A 114 -19.96 -1.46 -12.81
CA SER A 114 -18.83 -0.90 -13.52
C SER A 114 -17.51 -1.60 -13.15
N PRO A 115 -16.64 -1.94 -14.13
CA PRO A 115 -15.33 -2.52 -13.84
C PRO A 115 -14.48 -1.64 -12.92
N TYR A 116 -14.72 -0.32 -12.92
CA TYR A 116 -14.05 0.62 -12.03
C TYR A 116 -14.34 0.36 -10.54
N VAL A 117 -15.53 -0.10 -10.16
CA VAL A 117 -15.87 -0.40 -8.75
C VAL A 117 -15.07 -1.59 -8.25
N PHE A 118 -14.97 -2.65 -9.06
CA PHE A 118 -14.21 -3.84 -8.72
C PHE A 118 -12.71 -3.55 -8.65
N ALA A 119 -12.19 -2.81 -9.64
CA ALA A 119 -10.80 -2.36 -9.64
C ALA A 119 -10.51 -1.46 -8.43
N PHE A 120 -11.41 -0.53 -8.10
CA PHE A 120 -11.30 0.33 -6.93
C PHE A 120 -11.24 -0.48 -5.65
N ALA A 121 -12.21 -1.37 -5.43
CA ALA A 121 -12.23 -2.22 -4.24
C ALA A 121 -10.94 -3.01 -4.09
N PHE A 122 -10.42 -3.63 -5.17
CA PHE A 122 -9.20 -4.41 -5.10
C PHE A 122 -7.95 -3.55 -4.87
N VAL A 123 -7.75 -2.51 -5.67
CA VAL A 123 -6.55 -1.67 -5.68
C VAL A 123 -6.44 -0.86 -4.39
N LEU A 124 -7.51 -0.17 -3.99
CA LEU A 124 -7.48 0.68 -2.80
C LEU A 124 -7.38 -0.15 -1.53
N THR A 125 -8.06 -1.29 -1.46
CA THR A 125 -7.92 -2.21 -0.32
C THR A 125 -6.48 -2.74 -0.21
N ALA A 126 -5.87 -3.12 -1.34
CA ALA A 126 -4.49 -3.59 -1.36
C ALA A 126 -3.50 -2.49 -0.96
N LEU A 127 -3.70 -1.28 -1.46
CA LEU A 127 -2.86 -0.13 -1.16
C LEU A 127 -2.99 0.29 0.32
N GLU A 128 -4.22 0.47 0.81
CA GLU A 128 -4.51 0.87 2.19
C GLU A 128 -3.90 -0.07 3.22
N ARG A 129 -3.92 -1.39 2.97
CA ARG A 129 -3.27 -2.35 3.88
C ARG A 129 -1.76 -2.24 3.91
N ARG A 130 -1.14 -1.71 2.87
CA ARG A 130 0.32 -1.57 2.76
C ARG A 130 0.82 -0.25 3.32
N ILE A 131 0.04 0.83 3.18
CA ILE A 131 0.51 2.19 3.49
C ILE A 131 -0.38 2.95 4.48
N GLY A 132 -1.53 2.39 4.85
CA GLY A 132 -2.52 2.98 5.75
C GLY A 132 -3.52 3.90 5.05
N GLY A 133 -4.70 4.05 5.65
CA GLY A 133 -5.84 4.77 5.06
C GLY A 133 -5.54 6.21 4.67
N TRP A 134 -4.88 6.97 5.55
CA TRP A 134 -4.54 8.37 5.26
C TRP A 134 -3.62 8.53 4.04
N ARG A 135 -2.59 7.68 3.90
CA ARG A 135 -1.67 7.76 2.76
C ARG A 135 -2.36 7.34 1.47
N THR A 136 -3.22 6.34 1.54
CA THR A 136 -4.05 5.93 0.41
C THR A 136 -5.01 7.03 -0.02
N ALA A 137 -5.70 7.67 0.93
CA ALA A 137 -6.57 8.81 0.67
C ALA A 137 -5.79 9.97 0.02
N ALA A 138 -4.60 10.30 0.54
CA ALA A 138 -3.76 11.36 0.00
C ALA A 138 -3.33 11.08 -1.45
N VAL A 139 -2.92 9.85 -1.77
CA VAL A 139 -2.58 9.45 -3.15
C VAL A 139 -3.79 9.56 -4.08
N PHE A 140 -4.95 9.06 -3.62
CA PHE A 140 -6.19 9.11 -4.38
C PHE A 140 -6.60 10.55 -4.68
N VAL A 141 -6.68 11.39 -3.65
CA VAL A 141 -7.09 12.80 -3.76
C VAL A 141 -6.09 13.59 -4.61
N LEU A 142 -4.78 13.39 -4.41
CA LEU A 142 -3.76 14.05 -5.23
C LEU A 142 -3.92 13.70 -6.71
N GLY A 143 -4.09 12.41 -7.01
CA GLY A 143 -4.30 11.92 -8.37
C GLY A 143 -5.55 12.49 -9.00
N HIS A 144 -6.66 12.46 -8.27
CA HIS A 144 -7.96 12.99 -8.69
C HIS A 144 -7.85 14.48 -9.02
N VAL A 145 -7.46 15.29 -8.03
CA VAL A 145 -7.43 16.74 -8.16
C VAL A 145 -6.47 17.20 -9.24
N VAL A 146 -5.22 16.71 -9.23
CA VAL A 146 -4.22 17.18 -10.20
C VAL A 146 -4.57 16.75 -11.62
N ALA A 147 -5.10 15.54 -11.81
CA ALA A 147 -5.51 15.10 -13.14
C ALA A 147 -6.70 15.91 -13.66
N THR A 148 -7.73 16.14 -12.83
CA THR A 148 -8.88 16.99 -13.20
C THR A 148 -8.44 18.41 -13.56
N LEU A 149 -7.60 19.04 -12.74
CA LEU A 149 -7.10 20.39 -13.06
C LEU A 149 -6.29 20.39 -14.36
N ALA A 150 -5.45 19.37 -14.57
CA ALA A 150 -4.62 19.26 -15.77
C ALA A 150 -5.44 18.99 -17.04
N THR A 151 -6.63 18.41 -16.95
CA THR A 151 -7.53 18.22 -18.10
C THR A 151 -8.42 19.43 -18.32
N GLU A 152 -9.05 19.96 -17.28
CA GLU A 152 -10.08 21.00 -17.40
C GLU A 152 -9.51 22.39 -17.67
N ILE A 153 -8.33 22.74 -17.13
CA ILE A 153 -7.70 24.04 -17.41
C ILE A 153 -7.41 24.22 -18.91
N PRO A 154 -6.76 23.26 -19.61
CA PRO A 154 -6.60 23.33 -21.06
C PRO A 154 -7.92 23.40 -21.85
N VAL A 155 -8.99 22.71 -21.41
CA VAL A 155 -10.32 22.85 -22.05
C VAL A 155 -10.77 24.29 -21.97
N GLY A 156 -10.78 24.87 -20.76
CA GLY A 156 -11.22 26.24 -20.54
C GLY A 156 -10.44 27.25 -21.37
N LEU A 157 -9.10 27.14 -21.38
CA LEU A 157 -8.25 27.99 -22.19
C LEU A 157 -8.51 27.84 -23.70
N SER A 158 -8.78 26.62 -24.17
CA SER A 158 -9.05 26.36 -25.59
C SER A 158 -10.41 26.91 -26.02
N VAL A 159 -11.41 26.91 -25.13
CA VAL A 159 -12.70 27.55 -25.40
C VAL A 159 -12.55 29.07 -25.44
N VAL A 160 -11.86 29.68 -24.48
CA VAL A 160 -11.58 31.13 -24.47
C VAL A 160 -10.79 31.57 -25.70
N ALA A 161 -9.86 30.74 -26.17
CA ALA A 161 -9.09 30.98 -27.39
C ALA A 161 -9.88 30.75 -28.69
N GLY A 162 -11.15 30.30 -28.60
CA GLY A 162 -12.01 30.03 -29.76
C GLY A 162 -11.68 28.73 -30.50
N HIS A 163 -10.84 27.86 -29.94
CA HIS A 163 -10.46 26.58 -30.55
C HIS A 163 -11.46 25.45 -30.27
N LEU A 164 -12.31 25.60 -29.24
CA LEU A 164 -13.36 24.63 -28.90
C LEU A 164 -14.72 25.33 -28.74
N PRO A 165 -15.83 24.66 -29.09
CA PRO A 165 -17.17 25.20 -28.89
C PRO A 165 -17.51 25.31 -27.39
N GLU A 166 -18.32 26.30 -27.01
CA GLU A 166 -18.75 26.54 -25.61
C GLU A 166 -19.42 25.33 -24.96
N SER A 167 -20.07 24.45 -25.75
CA SER A 167 -20.63 23.18 -25.25
C SER A 167 -19.58 22.27 -24.59
N SER A 168 -18.29 22.49 -24.87
CA SER A 168 -17.19 21.76 -24.25
C SER A 168 -16.99 22.13 -22.76
N LEU A 169 -17.49 23.30 -22.34
CA LEU A 169 -17.45 23.75 -20.94
C LEU A 169 -18.45 23.01 -20.03
N HIS A 170 -19.39 22.27 -20.60
CA HIS A 170 -20.45 21.54 -19.88
C HIS A 170 -20.38 20.03 -20.10
N ARG A 171 -19.19 19.52 -20.48
CA ARG A 171 -18.97 18.09 -20.56
C ARG A 171 -18.91 17.53 -19.15
N LEU A 172 -19.69 16.49 -18.90
CA LEU A 172 -19.69 15.79 -17.62
C LEU A 172 -18.31 15.15 -17.38
N ASP A 173 -17.55 15.72 -16.46
CA ASP A 173 -16.32 15.16 -15.92
C ASP A 173 -16.54 14.84 -14.44
N TYR A 174 -16.90 13.58 -14.19
CA TYR A 174 -17.04 13.04 -12.85
C TYR A 174 -16.63 11.57 -12.86
N GLY A 175 -16.11 11.09 -11.74
CA GLY A 175 -15.65 9.73 -11.63
C GLY A 175 -14.49 9.53 -10.68
N ILE A 176 -14.45 8.35 -10.08
CA ILE A 176 -13.30 7.86 -9.29
C ILE A 176 -12.05 7.54 -10.12
N SER A 177 -12.13 7.59 -11.45
CA SER A 177 -11.18 6.91 -12.34
C SER A 177 -9.78 7.50 -12.28
N PHE A 178 -9.63 8.82 -12.11
CA PHE A 178 -8.33 9.46 -11.91
C PHE A 178 -7.69 9.05 -10.59
N GLY A 179 -8.41 9.17 -9.47
CA GLY A 179 -7.90 8.73 -8.17
C GLY A 179 -7.57 7.23 -8.14
N LEU A 180 -8.36 6.40 -8.83
CA LEU A 180 -8.09 4.97 -9.01
C LEU A 180 -6.80 4.75 -9.80
N MET A 181 -6.61 5.45 -10.91
CA MET A 181 -5.42 5.28 -11.74
C MET A 181 -4.15 5.73 -11.02
N ALA A 182 -4.21 6.80 -10.23
CA ALA A 182 -3.11 7.17 -9.32
C ALA A 182 -2.84 6.11 -8.26
N SER A 183 -3.89 5.48 -7.72
CA SER A 183 -3.75 4.38 -6.77
C SER A 183 -3.11 3.14 -7.40
N VAL A 184 -3.43 2.82 -8.67
CA VAL A 184 -2.76 1.77 -9.45
C VAL A 184 -1.28 2.09 -9.59
N GLY A 185 -0.94 3.31 -10.02
CA GLY A 185 0.44 3.78 -10.14
C GLY A 185 1.22 3.63 -8.85
N ALA A 186 0.65 4.06 -7.72
CA ALA A 186 1.27 3.94 -6.41
C ALA A 186 1.45 2.48 -5.96
N LEU A 187 0.43 1.64 -6.15
CA LEU A 187 0.44 0.22 -5.74
C LEU A 187 1.54 -0.57 -6.47
N THR A 188 1.77 -0.29 -7.76
CA THR A 188 2.83 -0.99 -8.53
C THR A 188 4.24 -0.73 -8.01
N GLY A 189 4.46 0.35 -7.25
CA GLY A 189 5.71 0.62 -6.54
C GLY A 189 6.05 -0.41 -5.47
N LEU A 190 5.05 -1.18 -5.03
CA LEU A 190 5.15 -2.22 -4.01
C LEU A 190 5.27 -3.63 -4.61
N PHE A 191 5.19 -3.76 -5.93
CA PHE A 191 5.34 -5.04 -6.64
C PHE A 191 6.80 -5.39 -6.91
N THR A 192 7.05 -6.67 -7.22
CA THR A 192 8.32 -7.14 -7.79
C THR A 192 8.56 -6.50 -9.16
N PRO A 193 9.82 -6.37 -9.62
CA PRO A 193 10.14 -5.69 -10.88
C PRO A 193 9.34 -6.22 -12.08
N LEU A 194 9.23 -7.54 -12.21
CA LEU A 194 8.48 -8.17 -13.31
C LEU A 194 6.99 -7.82 -13.25
N LEU A 195 6.35 -8.00 -12.10
CA LEU A 195 4.91 -7.72 -11.96
C LEU A 195 4.61 -6.23 -12.16
N ARG A 196 5.51 -5.35 -11.70
CA ARG A 196 5.41 -3.90 -11.95
C ARG A 196 5.40 -3.60 -13.44
N VAL A 197 6.37 -4.14 -14.19
CA VAL A 197 6.46 -3.91 -15.65
C VAL A 197 5.24 -4.48 -16.35
N LEU A 198 4.77 -5.67 -15.98
CA LEU A 198 3.57 -6.27 -16.57
C LEU A 198 2.31 -5.42 -16.33
N VAL A 199 2.10 -4.94 -15.11
CA VAL A 199 0.92 -4.12 -14.77
C VAL A 199 1.00 -2.76 -15.43
N LEU A 200 2.13 -2.05 -15.32
CA LEU A 200 2.31 -0.74 -15.96
C LEU A 200 2.27 -0.83 -17.48
N GLY A 201 2.86 -1.89 -18.05
CA GLY A 201 2.82 -2.14 -19.50
C GLY A 201 1.41 -2.46 -19.99
N GLY A 202 0.67 -3.31 -19.26
CA GLY A 202 -0.71 -3.64 -19.61
C GLY A 202 -1.66 -2.45 -19.51
N VAL A 203 -1.61 -1.71 -18.38
CA VAL A 203 -2.41 -0.49 -18.19
C VAL A 203 -1.97 0.60 -19.18
N GLY A 204 -0.67 0.79 -19.37
CA GLY A 204 -0.12 1.76 -20.31
C GLY A 204 -0.54 1.46 -21.76
N LEU A 205 -0.56 0.19 -22.16
CA LEU A 205 -1.05 -0.21 -23.49
C LEU A 205 -2.54 0.03 -23.64
N MET A 206 -3.35 -0.26 -22.60
CA MET A 206 -4.78 0.05 -22.60
C MET A 206 -5.01 1.56 -22.80
N LEU A 207 -4.32 2.39 -22.00
CA LEU A 207 -4.43 3.85 -22.11
C LEU A 207 -3.91 4.38 -23.45
N ALA A 208 -2.85 3.79 -24.00
CA ALA A 208 -2.33 4.17 -25.31
C ALA A 208 -3.32 3.86 -26.43
N ARG A 209 -4.04 2.73 -26.34
CA ARG A 209 -5.12 2.40 -27.29
C ARG A 209 -6.27 3.39 -27.19
N ASP A 210 -6.73 3.69 -25.96
CA ASP A 210 -7.77 4.69 -25.74
C ASP A 210 -7.38 6.06 -26.32
N LEU A 211 -6.09 6.43 -26.25
CA LEU A 211 -5.53 7.65 -26.86
C LEU A 211 -5.60 7.64 -28.40
N VAL A 212 -5.18 6.52 -29.00
CA VAL A 212 -5.10 6.35 -30.46
C VAL A 212 -6.49 6.28 -31.10
N ASP A 213 -7.45 5.64 -30.41
CA ASP A 213 -8.82 5.48 -30.89
C ASP A 213 -9.65 6.79 -30.80
N LEU A 214 -9.06 7.88 -30.26
CA LEU A 214 -9.62 9.25 -30.21
C LEU A 214 -11.07 9.35 -29.68
N ASN A 215 -11.53 8.40 -28.88
CA ASN A 215 -12.91 8.39 -28.37
C ASN A 215 -13.24 9.65 -27.53
N ASN A 216 -12.28 10.22 -26.80
CA ASN A 216 -12.43 11.52 -26.11
C ASN A 216 -11.05 12.17 -25.79
N PRO A 217 -10.52 13.09 -26.62
CA PRO A 217 -9.13 13.56 -26.58
C PRO A 217 -8.63 14.14 -25.24
N LEU A 218 -9.53 14.69 -24.40
CA LEU A 218 -9.18 15.36 -23.14
C LEU A 218 -9.28 14.43 -21.91
N ALA A 219 -10.31 13.58 -21.84
CA ALA A 219 -10.40 12.50 -20.84
C ALA A 219 -9.25 11.48 -20.99
N ASN A 220 -8.72 11.38 -22.21
CA ASN A 220 -7.64 10.51 -22.60
C ASN A 220 -6.29 10.85 -21.93
N TRP A 221 -6.01 12.12 -21.59
CA TRP A 221 -4.74 12.49 -20.92
C TRP A 221 -4.80 12.43 -19.39
N GLY A 222 -5.98 12.59 -18.80
CA GLY A 222 -6.15 12.58 -17.34
C GLY A 222 -5.74 11.24 -16.71
N HIS A 223 -6.10 10.11 -17.33
CA HIS A 223 -5.75 8.79 -16.83
C HIS A 223 -4.22 8.52 -16.84
N PRO A 224 -3.48 8.73 -17.95
CA PRO A 224 -2.01 8.67 -17.95
C PRO A 224 -1.36 9.58 -16.92
N LEU A 225 -1.81 10.84 -16.79
CA LEU A 225 -1.26 11.78 -15.81
C LEU A 225 -1.48 11.29 -14.38
N ALA A 226 -2.69 10.85 -14.05
CA ALA A 226 -2.99 10.27 -12.75
C ALA A 226 -2.11 9.05 -12.45
N LEU A 227 -1.93 8.14 -13.42
CA LEU A 227 -1.05 6.98 -13.28
C LEU A 227 0.38 7.40 -12.92
N LEU A 228 0.92 8.38 -13.65
CA LEU A 228 2.28 8.90 -13.44
C LEU A 228 2.44 9.59 -12.08
N LEU A 229 1.43 10.32 -11.61
CA LEU A 229 1.44 10.89 -10.26
C LEU A 229 1.51 9.80 -9.18
N GLY A 230 0.78 8.71 -9.37
CA GLY A 230 0.88 7.52 -8.52
C GLY A 230 2.29 6.92 -8.50
N VAL A 231 2.91 6.81 -9.68
CA VAL A 231 4.30 6.35 -9.83
C VAL A 231 5.28 7.30 -9.12
N ALA A 232 5.08 8.61 -9.25
CA ALA A 232 5.91 9.63 -8.60
C ALA A 232 5.86 9.56 -7.06
N CYS A 233 4.82 8.95 -6.48
CA CYS A 233 4.71 8.76 -5.03
C CYS A 233 5.63 7.66 -4.47
N TRP A 234 6.26 6.82 -5.30
CA TRP A 234 7.06 5.66 -4.83
C TRP A 234 8.16 6.01 -3.82
N PRO A 235 8.97 7.08 -3.99
CA PRO A 235 10.00 7.43 -3.02
C PRO A 235 9.42 7.76 -1.64
N LEU A 236 8.28 8.46 -1.60
CA LEU A 236 7.58 8.84 -0.37
C LEU A 236 7.02 7.60 0.34
N LEU A 237 6.46 6.66 -0.42
CA LEU A 237 5.90 5.42 0.09
C LEU A 237 6.99 4.51 0.70
N ARG A 238 8.18 4.45 0.09
CA ARG A 238 9.33 3.70 0.60
C ARG A 238 9.86 4.28 1.92
N ARG A 239 10.04 5.60 1.98
CA ARG A 239 10.50 6.30 3.21
C ARG A 239 9.56 6.12 4.39
N ALA A 240 8.24 6.13 4.14
CA ALA A 240 7.25 5.91 5.19
C ALA A 240 7.31 4.48 5.79
N GLY A 241 7.64 3.48 4.96
CA GLY A 241 7.83 2.10 5.42
C GLY A 241 9.09 1.92 6.29
N GLU A 242 10.18 2.62 5.94
CA GLU A 242 11.42 2.61 6.70
C GLU A 242 11.27 3.29 8.08
N ALA A 243 10.61 4.46 8.12
CA ALA A 243 10.34 5.17 9.37
C ALA A 243 9.40 4.38 10.30
N GLY A 244 8.34 3.76 9.77
CA GLY A 244 7.46 2.90 10.55
C GLY A 244 8.16 1.64 11.07
N GLY A 245 9.05 1.04 10.26
CA GLY A 245 9.86 -0.10 10.67
C GLY A 245 10.89 0.23 11.76
N ALA A 246 11.46 1.43 11.74
CA ALA A 246 12.38 1.90 12.78
C ALA A 246 11.68 2.14 14.13
N VAL A 247 10.47 2.71 14.10
CA VAL A 247 9.63 2.92 15.28
C VAL A 247 9.17 1.58 15.88
N VAL A 248 8.72 0.63 15.05
CA VAL A 248 8.30 -0.71 15.51
C VAL A 248 9.47 -1.53 16.05
N ARG A 249 10.70 -1.32 15.55
CA ARG A 249 11.91 -1.99 16.05
C ARG A 249 12.51 -1.35 17.31
N GLY A 250 11.89 -0.31 17.87
CA GLY A 250 12.38 0.33 19.10
C GLY A 250 13.79 0.89 18.98
N VAL A 251 14.22 1.29 17.77
CA VAL A 251 15.53 1.91 17.58
C VAL A 251 15.44 3.35 18.10
N ALA A 252 15.72 3.54 19.39
CA ALA A 252 15.86 4.87 19.96
C ALA A 252 16.98 5.63 19.22
N PRO A 253 16.77 6.90 18.82
CA PRO A 253 17.81 7.68 18.19
C PRO A 253 18.98 7.81 19.19
N SER A 254 20.15 7.31 18.80
CA SER A 254 21.35 7.44 19.61
C SER A 254 21.66 8.94 19.75
N ARG A 255 21.35 9.50 20.93
CA ARG A 255 21.84 10.82 21.31
C ARG A 255 23.35 10.72 21.38
N ARG A 256 24.02 11.10 20.29
CA ARG A 256 25.47 11.27 20.25
C ARG A 256 25.80 12.38 21.25
N ALA A 257 26.33 12.00 22.41
CA ALA A 257 26.78 12.96 23.40
C ALA A 257 27.87 13.87 22.78
N PRO A 258 27.85 15.19 23.06
CA PRO A 258 28.94 16.06 22.63
C PRO A 258 30.19 15.69 23.42
N ARG A 259 31.23 15.23 22.73
CA ARG A 259 32.58 15.12 23.31
C ARG A 259 33.15 16.53 23.46
N GLY A 260 32.92 17.12 24.63
CA GLY A 260 33.64 18.29 25.12
C GLY A 260 34.63 17.87 26.20
N ALA A 261 35.92 17.97 25.89
CA ALA A 261 37.06 18.18 26.79
C ALA A 261 38.29 18.27 25.86
N GLY A 262 38.97 19.39 25.65
CA GLY A 262 39.27 20.48 26.58
C GLY A 262 40.47 20.07 27.44
N GLY A 263 41.67 20.52 27.07
CA GLY A 263 42.86 20.45 27.95
C GLY A 263 44.15 20.00 27.27
N ARG A 264 44.83 20.92 26.56
CA ARG A 264 46.27 20.85 26.30
C ARG A 264 47.01 21.41 27.51
N SER A 265 47.96 20.65 28.05
CA SER A 265 49.10 21.03 28.89
C SER A 265 49.78 19.69 29.23
N GLY A 266 51.05 19.40 28.93
CA GLY A 266 52.26 20.16 29.22
C GLY A 266 53.18 19.19 29.97
N SER A 267 54.34 18.90 29.38
CA SER A 267 55.60 18.37 29.98
C SER A 267 55.59 17.78 31.40
N GLU A 268 56.12 16.55 31.56
CA GLU A 268 57.37 16.26 32.32
C GLU A 268 57.64 14.75 32.47
N THR A 269 58.94 14.45 32.60
CA THR A 269 59.67 13.17 32.61
C THR A 269 59.33 12.19 33.76
N PRO A 270 59.58 10.86 33.60
CA PRO A 270 59.42 9.90 34.69
C PRO A 270 60.66 9.85 35.59
N GLY A 271 60.52 10.35 36.81
CA GLY A 271 61.45 10.19 37.93
C GLY A 271 61.00 9.07 38.88
N THR A 272 62.00 8.34 39.34
CA THR A 272 62.00 7.09 40.10
C THR A 272 61.42 7.17 41.52
N ALA A 273 60.91 6.01 41.98
CA ALA A 273 61.05 5.44 43.34
C ALA A 273 60.13 5.90 44.50
N VAL A 274 59.41 4.89 45.02
CA VAL A 274 59.38 4.42 46.43
C VAL A 274 59.19 5.46 47.55
N SER A 275 58.09 5.38 48.30
CA SER A 275 58.12 4.94 49.71
C SER A 275 56.75 4.98 50.39
N ARG A 276 56.53 3.93 51.18
CA ARG A 276 55.62 3.70 52.32
C ARG A 276 55.15 4.94 53.12
N GLY A 277 53.95 4.83 53.70
CA GLY A 277 53.70 5.39 55.05
C GLY A 277 52.26 5.81 55.36
N THR A 278 51.51 4.87 55.96
CA THR A 278 50.65 4.98 57.15
C THR A 278 49.81 6.24 57.43
N LEU A 279 48.50 5.97 57.61
CA LEU A 279 47.47 6.61 58.47
C LEU A 279 48.00 7.19 59.81
N PRO A 280 47.25 8.08 60.52
CA PRO A 280 45.79 8.23 60.53
C PRO A 280 45.22 9.60 60.12
#